data_AF-A0A2U3LM13-F1
#
_entry.id   AF-A0A2U3LM13-F1
#
_cell.length_a   1.000
_cell.length_b   1.000
_cell.length_c   1.000
_cell.angle_alpha   90.00
_cell.angle_beta   90.00
_cell.angle_gamma   90.00
#
_symmetry.space_group_name_H-M   'P 1'
#
loop_
_entity.id
_entity.type
_entity.pdbx_description
1 polymer ?
#
loop_
_entity_poly.entity_id
_entity_poly.type
_entity_poly.pdbx_seq_one_letter_code
_entity_poly.pdbx_strand_id
1 'polypeptide(L)'
;MRLRNESLKTGKALAWIDPQGRWRSRILLFLVEGAADIDVLSDIQSVCDHRVEERGHHGFAWHAVADPGQISLVDSRLFSADLVRFETLEFAGLNRDQLAALLEPVIDHIAAGDSELLPRAGGAVGSPAEGIQFLNRLAEIEDLGARIRAGESLFLHAPRRMGKTSAMRQLQARLDGEFKTIPLNLERDTTPADVAARFRSLATGEGYRTACRVAQIDPAGTLRESIGAVCRNSGKPLVLFVDELVALFGAVKQKEAGEESRRREILSFLAALAEPLGEHGGMLVVAGSVDWLDYLRSELSLAQDQLPNLFSRLHRVSLRPLDFRHPECELRRVLLGSGIVAESADIAWLQSHVDLTVPFPALRFLDALMSEVKRGGVTSIAQCEDLFRGFIGTTESFDDFDVHIRRKAQEINQGAEAISEALNVIAREPFETGVSEEQVRAVLSSFGPAEGERLRSWLNETFPVRTEAGRVSFVSRLFRHWWRAQMGVYEEDE
;
A
#
# COMPACT_ATOMS: atom_id res chain seq x y z
N MET A 1 -3.67 14.59 -22.25
CA MET A 1 -3.02 15.00 -20.98
C MET A 1 -1.85 15.93 -21.21
N ARG A 2 -1.57 16.84 -20.28
CA ARG A 2 -0.45 17.80 -20.36
C ARG A 2 0.08 18.17 -18.97
N LEU A 3 1.20 18.88 -18.92
CA LEU A 3 1.62 19.54 -17.69
C LEU A 3 0.71 20.72 -17.36
N ARG A 4 0.59 21.02 -16.07
CA ARG A 4 -0.05 22.22 -15.57
C ARG A 4 0.62 23.48 -16.13
N ASN A 5 -0.19 24.40 -16.62
CA ASN A 5 0.19 25.73 -17.06
C ASN A 5 0.43 26.64 -15.85
N GLU A 6 1.62 26.53 -15.27
CA GLU A 6 2.03 27.39 -14.16
C GLU A 6 2.32 28.84 -14.57
N SER A 7 2.18 29.19 -15.86
CA SER A 7 2.38 30.56 -16.35
C SER A 7 1.17 31.49 -16.16
N LEU A 8 0.01 30.93 -15.80
CA LEU A 8 -1.18 31.73 -15.45
C LEU A 8 -0.86 32.64 -14.26
N LYS A 9 -1.16 33.93 -14.41
CA LYS A 9 -0.81 34.96 -13.41
C LYS A 9 -1.91 35.18 -12.38
N THR A 10 -3.16 34.95 -12.76
CA THR A 10 -4.32 35.30 -11.94
C THR A 10 -4.93 34.06 -11.32
N GLY A 11 -5.48 34.21 -10.12
CA GLY A 11 -6.18 33.13 -9.46
C GLY A 11 -6.76 33.54 -8.12
N LYS A 12 -7.25 32.54 -7.39
CA LYS A 12 -7.76 32.70 -6.03
C LYS A 12 -7.04 31.72 -5.11
N ALA A 13 -6.52 32.24 -4.01
CA ALA A 13 -5.76 31.46 -3.04
C ALA A 13 -6.60 31.19 -1.79
N LEU A 14 -6.67 29.94 -1.36
CA LEU A 14 -7.07 29.56 -0.02
C LEU A 14 -5.80 29.39 0.82
N ALA A 15 -5.60 30.29 1.78
CA ALA A 15 -4.45 30.28 2.67
C ALA A 15 -4.86 29.83 4.06
N TRP A 16 -4.09 28.94 4.66
CA TRP A 16 -4.15 28.63 6.09
C TRP A 16 -2.94 29.23 6.78
N ILE A 17 -3.21 30.04 7.81
CA ILE A 17 -2.19 30.75 8.58
C ILE A 17 -2.14 30.18 9.98
N ASP A 18 -1.09 29.38 10.25
CA ASP A 18 -0.89 28.75 11.55
C ASP A 18 -0.65 29.81 12.66
N PRO A 19 -1.45 29.83 13.74
CA PRO A 19 -1.23 30.70 14.89
C PRO A 19 0.14 30.55 15.56
N GLN A 20 0.75 29.37 15.47
CA GLN A 20 2.05 29.03 16.09
C GLN A 20 3.25 29.52 15.28
N GLY A 21 3.04 29.91 14.01
CA GLY A 21 4.11 30.50 13.21
C GLY A 21 3.91 30.39 11.71
N ARG A 22 4.28 31.46 11.01
CA ARG A 22 4.13 31.59 9.55
C ARG A 22 4.80 30.48 8.71
N TRP A 23 5.83 29.81 9.22
CA TRP A 23 6.55 28.75 8.49
C TRP A 23 5.73 27.45 8.32
N ARG A 24 4.61 27.33 9.04
CA ARG A 24 3.64 26.24 8.88
C ARG A 24 2.47 26.62 7.98
N SER A 25 2.40 27.86 7.51
CA SER A 25 1.31 28.30 6.64
C SER A 25 1.34 27.53 5.32
N ARG A 26 0.17 27.31 4.72
CA ARG A 26 0.01 26.58 3.45
C ARG A 26 -0.98 27.30 2.56
N ILE A 27 -0.77 27.19 1.25
CA ILE A 27 -1.57 27.93 0.28
C ILE A 27 -1.95 27.00 -0.87
N LEU A 28 -3.26 26.92 -1.14
CA LEU A 28 -3.78 26.37 -2.40
C LEU A 28 -4.14 27.52 -3.32
N LEU A 29 -3.49 27.62 -4.47
CA LEU A 29 -3.79 28.63 -5.48
C LEU A 29 -4.47 28.00 -6.70
N PHE A 30 -5.72 28.40 -6.91
CA PHE A 30 -6.52 28.03 -8.08
C PHE A 30 -6.36 29.10 -9.16
N LEU A 31 -5.60 28.77 -10.19
CA LEU A 31 -5.28 29.60 -11.33
C LEU A 31 -6.49 29.67 -12.27
N VAL A 32 -6.73 30.86 -12.79
CA VAL A 32 -7.89 31.23 -13.62
C VAL A 32 -7.35 31.75 -14.94
N GLU A 33 -7.83 31.20 -16.05
CA GLU A 33 -7.56 31.64 -17.41
C GLU A 33 -8.63 32.61 -17.92
N GLY A 34 -9.90 32.40 -17.56
CA GLY A 34 -10.99 33.22 -18.06
C GLY A 34 -12.34 33.02 -17.36
N ALA A 35 -13.39 33.56 -17.98
CA ALA A 35 -14.73 33.56 -17.39
C ALA A 35 -15.34 32.15 -17.19
N ALA A 36 -14.90 31.15 -17.97
CA ALA A 36 -15.35 29.77 -17.86
C ALA A 36 -14.99 29.12 -16.51
N ASP A 37 -14.00 29.67 -15.81
CA ASP A 37 -13.53 29.16 -14.52
C ASP A 37 -14.37 29.65 -13.33
N ILE A 38 -15.22 30.66 -13.52
CA ILE A 38 -15.91 31.35 -12.42
C ILE A 38 -16.83 30.39 -11.66
N ASP A 39 -17.63 29.61 -12.38
CA ASP A 39 -18.59 28.68 -11.77
C ASP A 39 -17.86 27.56 -11.02
N VAL A 40 -16.84 26.96 -11.65
CA VAL A 40 -16.03 25.90 -11.04
C VAL A 40 -15.31 26.42 -9.79
N LEU A 41 -14.76 27.64 -9.83
CA LEU A 41 -14.10 28.25 -8.68
C LEU A 41 -15.09 28.54 -7.54
N SER A 42 -16.32 28.94 -7.86
CA SER A 42 -17.38 29.13 -6.87
C SER A 42 -17.73 27.82 -6.18
N ASP A 43 -17.80 26.71 -6.92
CA ASP A 43 -18.07 25.38 -6.35
C ASP A 43 -16.91 24.90 -5.48
N ILE A 44 -15.66 25.06 -5.92
CA ILE A 44 -14.45 24.78 -5.12
C ILE A 44 -14.51 25.56 -3.80
N GLN A 45 -14.80 26.86 -3.87
CA GLN A 45 -14.89 27.69 -2.68
C GLN A 45 -15.96 27.19 -1.71
N SER A 46 -17.16 26.92 -2.23
CA SER A 46 -18.30 26.44 -1.44
C SER A 46 -17.97 25.14 -0.68
N VAL A 47 -17.30 24.19 -1.33
CA VAL A 47 -16.87 22.92 -0.73
C VAL A 47 -15.81 23.15 0.35
N CYS A 48 -14.78 23.95 0.06
CA CYS A 48 -13.72 24.25 1.02
C CYS A 48 -14.25 24.99 2.25
N ASP A 49 -15.09 26.01 2.05
CA ASP A 49 -15.69 26.80 3.14
C ASP A 49 -16.57 25.91 4.02
N HIS A 50 -17.38 25.04 3.40
CA HIS A 50 -18.20 24.07 4.13
C HIS A 50 -17.34 23.14 5.00
N ARG A 51 -16.23 22.60 4.47
CA ARG A 51 -15.35 21.71 5.23
C ARG A 51 -14.63 22.41 6.37
N VAL A 52 -14.12 23.63 6.13
CA VAL A 52 -13.48 24.46 7.15
C VAL A 52 -14.45 24.72 8.31
N GLU A 53 -15.70 25.07 8.00
CA GLU A 53 -16.75 25.28 8.99
C GLU A 53 -17.14 23.99 9.74
N GLU A 54 -17.39 22.89 9.01
CA GLU A 54 -17.79 21.58 9.56
C GLU A 54 -16.77 21.08 10.58
N ARG A 55 -15.47 21.22 10.29
CA ARG A 55 -14.38 20.77 11.16
C ARG A 55 -13.98 21.78 12.23
N GLY A 56 -14.55 22.99 12.20
CA GLY A 56 -14.16 24.08 13.10
C GLY A 56 -12.70 24.51 12.90
N HIS A 57 -12.17 24.38 11.68
CA HIS A 57 -10.81 24.79 11.37
C HIS A 57 -10.72 26.31 11.37
N HIS A 58 -9.70 26.86 12.04
CA HIS A 58 -9.45 28.30 12.11
C HIS A 58 -8.22 28.69 11.27
N GLY A 59 -8.15 29.97 10.89
CA GLY A 59 -6.98 30.53 10.19
C GLY A 59 -7.01 30.38 8.66
N PHE A 60 -8.10 29.86 8.09
CA PHE A 60 -8.33 29.83 6.65
C PHE A 60 -8.87 31.18 6.14
N ALA A 61 -8.35 31.65 5.01
CA ALA A 61 -8.80 32.86 4.34
C ALA A 61 -8.63 32.77 2.83
N TRP A 62 -9.59 33.34 2.09
CA TRP A 62 -9.54 33.47 0.64
C TRP A 62 -8.94 34.80 0.22
N HIS A 63 -8.05 34.76 -0.77
CA HIS A 63 -7.39 35.93 -1.32
C HIS A 63 -7.45 35.93 -2.85
N ALA A 64 -7.72 37.10 -3.46
CA ALA A 64 -7.54 37.30 -4.88
C ALA A 64 -6.05 37.54 -5.18
N VAL A 65 -5.49 36.80 -6.14
CA VAL A 65 -4.06 36.87 -6.49
C VAL A 65 -3.93 37.29 -7.95
N ALA A 66 -3.34 38.46 -8.18
CA ALA A 66 -3.11 39.00 -9.53
C ALA A 66 -1.79 38.50 -10.16
N ASP A 67 -0.82 38.13 -9.32
CA ASP A 67 0.47 37.56 -9.71
C ASP A 67 0.97 36.63 -8.57
N PRO A 68 1.23 35.33 -8.80
CA PRO A 68 1.67 34.42 -7.75
C PRO A 68 3.07 34.76 -7.24
N GLY A 69 3.88 35.45 -8.04
CA GLY A 69 5.19 35.96 -7.65
C GLY A 69 5.11 37.10 -6.63
N GLN A 70 3.93 37.68 -6.43
CA GLN A 70 3.67 38.78 -5.51
C GLN A 70 2.74 38.39 -4.35
N ILE A 71 2.65 37.10 -4.01
CA ILE A 71 1.72 36.62 -2.99
C ILE A 71 1.92 37.25 -1.60
N SER A 72 3.15 37.67 -1.28
CA SER A 72 3.47 38.39 -0.05
C SER A 72 2.94 39.83 -0.02
N LEU A 73 2.60 40.43 -1.17
CA LEU A 73 1.91 41.72 -1.23
C LEU A 73 0.41 41.58 -0.93
N VAL A 74 -0.14 40.38 -1.18
CA VAL A 74 -1.55 40.05 -0.88
C VAL A 74 -1.72 39.84 0.62
N ASP A 75 -0.81 39.10 1.26
CA ASP A 75 -0.67 39.03 2.71
C ASP A 75 0.79 38.72 3.07
N SER A 76 1.41 39.59 3.89
CA SER A 76 2.82 39.51 4.29
C SER A 76 3.22 38.23 5.04
N ARG A 77 2.24 37.44 5.48
CA ARG A 77 2.45 36.15 6.16
C ARG A 77 2.59 34.98 5.20
N LEU A 78 2.27 35.17 3.92
CA LEU A 78 2.27 34.15 2.89
C LEU A 78 3.60 34.11 2.12
N PHE A 79 4.07 32.89 1.79
CA PHE A 79 5.30 32.67 1.04
C PHE A 79 5.04 31.79 -0.20
N SER A 80 5.77 32.09 -1.27
CA SER A 80 5.67 31.33 -2.53
C SER A 80 6.18 29.89 -2.42
N ALA A 81 7.00 29.57 -1.41
CA ALA A 81 7.51 28.22 -1.18
C ALA A 81 6.42 27.26 -0.66
N ASP A 82 5.36 27.80 -0.04
CA ASP A 82 4.26 27.03 0.55
C ASP A 82 3.05 26.88 -0.40
N LEU A 83 3.25 27.25 -1.67
CA LEU A 83 2.20 27.38 -2.66
C LEU A 83 2.04 26.09 -3.48
N VAL A 84 0.87 25.47 -3.36
CA VAL A 84 0.42 24.41 -4.27
C VAL A 84 -0.53 25.02 -5.28
N ARG A 85 -0.20 24.90 -6.57
CA ARG A 85 -0.97 25.50 -7.67
C ARG A 85 -1.84 24.46 -8.36
N PHE A 86 -3.05 24.86 -8.73
CA PHE A 86 -3.95 24.13 -9.60
C PHE A 86 -4.49 25.04 -10.68
N GLU A 87 -4.81 24.52 -11.85
CA GLU A 87 -5.73 25.16 -12.78
C GLU A 87 -7.16 24.86 -12.35
N THR A 88 -8.02 25.87 -12.40
CA THR A 88 -9.43 25.70 -12.02
C THR A 88 -10.13 24.63 -12.88
N LEU A 89 -9.77 24.52 -14.15
CA LEU A 89 -10.31 23.51 -15.07
C LEU A 89 -9.96 22.05 -14.69
N GLU A 90 -8.95 21.80 -13.85
CA GLU A 90 -8.67 20.43 -13.35
C GLU A 90 -9.85 19.85 -12.53
N PHE A 91 -10.73 20.73 -12.04
CA PHE A 91 -11.92 20.41 -11.26
C PHE A 91 -13.22 20.47 -12.09
N ALA A 92 -13.14 20.81 -13.37
CA ALA A 92 -14.31 20.93 -14.23
C ALA A 92 -15.05 19.59 -14.38
N GLY A 93 -16.39 19.67 -14.43
CA GLY A 93 -17.28 18.53 -14.60
C GLY A 93 -17.46 17.66 -13.35
N LEU A 94 -16.83 18.00 -12.23
CA LEU A 94 -17.06 17.34 -10.95
C LEU A 94 -18.33 17.90 -10.29
N ASN A 95 -19.17 17.01 -9.75
CA ASN A 95 -20.26 17.44 -8.89
C ASN A 95 -19.73 17.80 -7.49
N ARG A 96 -20.60 18.39 -6.65
CA ARG A 96 -20.24 18.84 -5.30
C ARG A 96 -19.66 17.70 -4.42
N ASP A 97 -20.24 16.51 -4.48
CA ASP A 97 -19.78 15.37 -3.68
C ASP A 97 -18.38 14.90 -4.12
N GLN A 98 -18.11 14.91 -5.42
CA GLN A 98 -16.79 14.58 -5.97
C GLN A 98 -15.75 15.65 -5.65
N LEU A 99 -16.11 16.93 -5.73
CA LEU A 99 -15.25 18.03 -5.28
C LEU A 99 -14.91 17.89 -3.80
N ALA A 100 -15.89 17.55 -2.95
CA ALA A 100 -15.69 17.28 -1.54
C ALA A 100 -14.73 16.10 -1.32
N ALA A 101 -14.96 14.96 -1.97
CA ALA A 101 -14.08 13.80 -1.88
C ALA A 101 -12.63 14.11 -2.29
N LEU A 102 -12.44 15.04 -3.23
CA LEU A 102 -11.13 15.46 -3.73
C LEU A 102 -10.44 16.47 -2.80
N LEU A 103 -11.16 17.47 -2.30
CA LEU A 103 -10.59 18.64 -1.61
C LEU A 103 -10.61 18.53 -0.09
N GLU A 104 -11.60 17.87 0.52
CA GLU A 104 -11.68 17.78 1.99
C GLU A 104 -10.42 17.17 2.63
N PRO A 105 -9.85 16.06 2.11
CA PRO A 105 -8.60 15.53 2.67
C PRO A 105 -7.46 16.55 2.59
N VAL A 106 -7.39 17.33 1.51
CA VAL A 106 -6.35 18.36 1.31
C VAL A 106 -6.49 19.47 2.36
N ILE A 107 -7.73 19.90 2.65
CA ILE A 107 -8.01 20.89 3.71
C ILE A 107 -7.60 20.37 5.08
N ASP A 108 -7.91 19.11 5.39
CA ASP A 108 -7.54 18.51 6.66
C ASP A 108 -6.00 18.40 6.82
N HIS A 109 -5.29 18.02 5.75
CA HIS A 109 -3.82 17.98 5.74
C HIS A 109 -3.20 19.38 5.90
N ILE A 110 -3.79 20.41 5.29
CA ILE A 110 -3.37 21.80 5.51
C ILE A 110 -3.54 22.18 6.98
N ALA A 111 -4.70 21.90 7.57
CA ALA A 111 -4.98 22.24 8.97
C ALA A 111 -4.06 21.49 9.96
N ALA A 112 -3.61 20.29 9.60
CA ALA A 112 -2.59 19.54 10.34
C ALA A 112 -1.16 20.11 10.19
N GLY A 113 -0.94 20.99 9.22
CA GLY A 113 0.36 21.58 8.90
C GLY A 113 1.28 20.65 8.09
N ASP A 114 0.70 19.66 7.40
CA ASP A 114 1.47 18.70 6.60
C ASP A 114 2.19 19.39 5.42
N SER A 115 3.37 18.89 5.07
CA SER A 115 4.16 19.42 3.95
C SER A 115 3.71 18.88 2.60
N GLU A 116 3.15 17.68 2.57
CA GLU A 116 2.63 17.06 1.37
C GLU A 116 1.10 16.99 1.45
N LEU A 117 0.42 17.61 0.50
CA LEU A 117 -1.04 17.76 0.51
C LEU A 117 -1.75 16.79 -0.43
N LEU A 118 -1.04 16.26 -1.42
CA LEU A 118 -1.56 15.35 -2.43
C LEU A 118 -0.59 14.20 -2.70
N PRO A 119 -1.11 12.98 -2.96
CA PRO A 119 -0.27 11.87 -3.37
C PRO A 119 0.32 12.11 -4.77
N ARG A 120 1.42 11.43 -5.08
CA ARG A 120 2.13 11.58 -6.38
C ARG A 120 2.43 10.22 -6.96
N ALA A 121 2.41 10.10 -8.28
CA ALA A 121 2.66 8.81 -8.93
C ALA A 121 4.02 8.21 -8.56
N GLY A 122 5.10 9.00 -8.59
CA GLY A 122 6.44 8.57 -8.18
C GLY A 122 6.71 8.62 -6.66
N GLY A 123 5.75 9.06 -5.84
CA GLY A 123 6.00 9.39 -4.42
C GLY A 123 6.36 8.19 -3.54
N ALA A 124 5.92 6.99 -3.91
CA ALA A 124 6.15 5.75 -3.14
C ALA A 124 6.62 4.58 -4.02
N VAL A 125 7.15 4.84 -5.22
CA VAL A 125 7.64 3.76 -6.08
C VAL A 125 8.95 3.20 -5.50
N GLY A 126 8.93 1.94 -5.08
CA GLY A 126 10.10 1.25 -4.54
C GLY A 126 10.41 1.53 -3.06
N SER A 127 9.59 2.33 -2.38
CA SER A 127 9.67 2.56 -0.94
C SER A 127 8.31 2.34 -0.28
N PRO A 128 8.26 1.96 1.00
CA PRO A 128 6.99 1.89 1.73
C PRO A 128 6.29 3.26 1.70
N ALA A 129 4.99 3.23 1.42
CA ALA A 129 4.16 4.43 1.34
C ALA A 129 3.89 4.98 2.75
N GLU A 130 4.09 6.28 2.92
CA GLU A 130 3.92 6.99 4.18
C GLU A 130 3.18 8.32 3.95
N GLY A 131 2.60 8.87 5.02
CA GLY A 131 1.88 10.15 4.97
C GLY A 131 0.76 10.13 3.92
N ILE A 132 0.74 11.14 3.05
CA ILE A 132 -0.27 11.29 1.99
C ILE A 132 -0.19 10.18 0.93
N GLN A 133 0.96 9.51 0.77
CA GLN A 133 1.11 8.40 -0.17
C GLN A 133 0.44 7.12 0.36
N PHE A 134 0.08 7.06 1.64
CA PHE A 134 -0.60 5.92 2.25
C PHE A 134 -2.11 5.99 2.01
N LEU A 135 -2.52 5.53 0.82
CA LEU A 135 -3.87 5.66 0.32
C LEU A 135 -4.90 4.82 1.11
N ASN A 136 -5.98 5.47 1.53
CA ASN A 136 -7.24 4.94 2.07
C ASN A 136 -7.19 3.66 2.94
N ARG A 137 -6.21 3.55 3.85
CA ARG A 137 -6.12 2.45 4.84
C ARG A 137 -6.15 2.91 6.29
N LEU A 138 -6.35 4.20 6.57
CA LEU A 138 -6.21 4.72 7.93
C LEU A 138 -7.17 4.02 8.92
N ALA A 139 -8.43 3.78 8.53
CA ALA A 139 -9.39 3.06 9.36
C ALA A 139 -8.97 1.60 9.63
N GLU A 140 -8.43 0.91 8.63
CA GLU A 140 -7.87 -0.44 8.79
C GLU A 140 -6.68 -0.42 9.77
N ILE A 141 -5.80 0.58 9.68
CA ILE A 141 -4.68 0.71 10.62
C ILE A 141 -5.16 1.01 12.06
N GLU A 142 -6.20 1.84 12.23
CA GLU A 142 -6.77 2.08 13.56
C GLU A 142 -7.35 0.80 14.18
N ASP A 143 -8.04 -0.03 13.39
CA ASP A 143 -8.53 -1.34 13.84
C ASP A 143 -7.39 -2.26 14.28
N LEU A 144 -6.34 -2.38 13.46
CA LEU A 144 -5.15 -3.17 13.81
C LEU A 144 -4.48 -2.65 15.09
N GLY A 145 -4.41 -1.32 15.26
CA GLY A 145 -3.90 -0.69 16.47
C GLY A 145 -4.73 -1.02 17.70
N ALA A 146 -6.06 -0.97 17.59
CA ALA A 146 -6.98 -1.34 18.67
C ALA A 146 -6.80 -2.81 19.10
N ARG A 147 -6.63 -3.72 18.14
CA ARG A 147 -6.38 -5.14 18.42
C ARG A 147 -5.05 -5.40 19.12
N ILE A 148 -3.99 -4.71 18.70
CA ILE A 148 -2.68 -4.79 19.38
C ILE A 148 -2.78 -4.25 20.81
N ARG A 149 -3.50 -3.14 21.01
CA ARG A 149 -3.77 -2.60 22.37
C ARG A 149 -4.57 -3.59 23.23
N ALA A 150 -5.40 -4.43 22.62
CA ALA A 150 -6.10 -5.52 23.30
C ALA A 150 -5.20 -6.75 23.59
N GLY A 151 -3.92 -6.71 23.21
CA GLY A 151 -2.94 -7.78 23.43
C GLY A 151 -2.90 -8.83 22.33
N GLU A 152 -3.54 -8.60 21.18
CA GLU A 152 -3.50 -9.54 20.06
C GLU A 152 -2.15 -9.48 19.33
N SER A 153 -1.67 -10.65 18.93
CA SER A 153 -0.60 -10.79 17.93
C SER A 153 -1.21 -11.10 16.57
N LEU A 154 -0.74 -10.44 15.52
CA LEU A 154 -1.38 -10.39 14.22
C LEU A 154 -0.50 -10.99 13.12
N PHE A 155 -1.10 -11.71 12.18
CA PHE A 155 -0.49 -12.08 10.91
C PHE A 155 -1.16 -11.34 9.76
N LEU A 156 -0.50 -10.31 9.25
CA LEU A 156 -0.92 -9.52 8.09
C LEU A 156 -0.57 -10.28 6.80
N HIS A 157 -1.54 -10.99 6.28
CA HIS A 157 -1.42 -11.70 5.01
C HIS A 157 -1.94 -10.81 3.88
N ALA A 158 -1.18 -10.67 2.81
CA ALA A 158 -1.69 -10.10 1.57
C ALA A 158 -0.73 -10.39 0.41
N PRO A 159 -1.23 -10.40 -0.84
CA PRO A 159 -0.38 -10.51 -2.02
C PRO A 159 0.77 -9.50 -2.03
N ARG A 160 1.81 -9.79 -2.81
CA ARG A 160 2.89 -8.82 -3.00
C ARG A 160 2.34 -7.51 -3.56
N ARG A 161 3.00 -6.41 -3.24
CA ARG A 161 2.66 -5.06 -3.71
C ARG A 161 1.30 -4.49 -3.23
N MET A 162 0.63 -5.12 -2.25
CA MET A 162 -0.59 -4.61 -1.61
C MET A 162 -0.38 -3.56 -0.50
N GLY A 163 0.87 -3.20 -0.20
CA GLY A 163 1.19 -2.20 0.82
C GLY A 163 1.35 -2.75 2.25
N LYS A 164 1.68 -4.03 2.42
CA LYS A 164 1.95 -4.65 3.74
C LYS A 164 3.00 -3.89 4.56
N THR A 165 4.18 -3.66 4.00
CA THR A 165 5.26 -2.94 4.67
C THR A 165 4.85 -1.50 5.01
N SER A 166 4.09 -0.84 4.11
CA SER A 166 3.51 0.48 4.36
C SER A 166 2.54 0.45 5.55
N ALA A 167 1.64 -0.52 5.59
CA ALA A 167 0.68 -0.73 6.67
C ALA A 167 1.39 -1.00 8.01
N MET A 168 2.43 -1.84 8.02
CA MET A 168 3.24 -2.09 9.22
C MET A 168 3.91 -0.82 9.74
N ARG A 169 4.51 0.01 8.87
CA ARG A 169 5.14 1.27 9.29
C ARG A 169 4.14 2.26 9.86
N GLN A 170 2.96 2.37 9.24
CA GLN A 170 1.89 3.24 9.70
C GLN A 170 1.32 2.78 11.05
N LEU A 171 1.19 1.47 11.24
CA LEU A 171 0.80 0.88 12.50
C LEU A 171 1.88 1.09 13.56
N GLN A 172 3.15 0.91 13.20
CA GLN A 172 4.29 1.18 14.07
C GLN A 172 4.31 2.62 14.58
N ALA A 173 4.13 3.60 13.68
CA ALA A 173 4.15 5.02 14.02
C ALA A 173 3.01 5.41 14.98
N ARG A 174 1.83 4.80 14.83
CA ARG A 174 0.67 5.04 15.72
C ARG A 174 0.81 4.41 17.10
N LEU A 175 1.51 3.30 17.18
CA LEU A 175 1.80 2.63 18.43
C LEU A 175 3.03 3.21 19.13
N ASP A 176 3.74 4.13 18.47
CA ASP A 176 4.85 4.86 19.08
C ASP A 176 4.34 5.71 20.25
N GLY A 177 5.11 5.76 21.33
CA GLY A 177 4.67 6.38 22.59
C GLY A 177 3.93 5.43 23.54
N GLU A 178 3.10 4.50 23.04
CA GLU A 178 2.42 3.49 23.88
C GLU A 178 3.28 2.23 24.07
N PHE A 179 3.94 1.81 22.99
CA PHE A 179 4.73 0.58 22.94
C PHE A 179 6.19 0.88 22.62
N LYS A 180 7.09 -0.04 22.98
CA LYS A 180 8.40 -0.11 22.33
C LYS A 180 8.20 -0.87 21.03
N THR A 181 8.32 -0.22 19.88
CA THR A 181 8.18 -0.89 18.58
C THR A 181 9.54 -1.21 17.98
N ILE A 182 9.70 -2.41 17.41
CA ILE A 182 10.92 -2.83 16.70
C ILE A 182 10.52 -3.45 15.36
N PRO A 183 10.95 -2.88 14.22
CA PRO A 183 10.75 -3.49 12.90
C PRO A 183 11.91 -4.43 12.56
N LEU A 184 11.60 -5.63 12.09
CA LEU A 184 12.52 -6.60 11.50
C LEU A 184 12.18 -6.78 10.02
N ASN A 185 13.20 -6.67 9.18
CA ASN A 185 13.08 -6.99 7.76
C ASN A 185 13.98 -8.19 7.50
N LEU A 186 13.36 -9.35 7.29
CA LEU A 186 14.07 -10.61 7.16
C LEU A 186 14.59 -10.89 5.74
N GLU A 187 14.37 -9.97 4.79
CA GLU A 187 15.14 -9.92 3.53
C GLU A 187 16.53 -9.32 3.74
N ARG A 188 16.72 -8.51 4.80
CA ARG A 188 18.03 -7.95 5.18
C ARG A 188 18.73 -8.80 6.23
N ASP A 189 17.99 -9.17 7.27
CA ASP A 189 18.50 -10.02 8.36
C ASP A 189 18.28 -11.50 7.99
N THR A 190 19.07 -11.98 7.02
CA THR A 190 18.82 -13.26 6.31
C THR A 190 19.14 -14.53 7.10
N THR A 191 19.71 -14.42 8.31
CA THR A 191 19.99 -15.59 9.16
C THR A 191 19.55 -15.34 10.61
N PRO A 192 19.24 -16.40 11.39
CA PRO A 192 18.95 -16.26 12.81
C PRO A 192 20.04 -15.52 13.60
N ALA A 193 21.31 -15.66 13.19
CA ALA A 193 22.44 -14.96 13.79
C ALA A 193 22.42 -13.45 13.50
N ASP A 194 22.00 -13.02 12.31
CA ASP A 194 21.86 -11.60 11.98
C ASP A 194 20.78 -10.93 12.84
N VAL A 195 19.63 -11.60 12.99
CA VAL A 195 18.53 -11.13 13.86
C VAL A 195 19.02 -11.03 15.31
N ALA A 196 19.70 -12.05 15.82
CA ALA A 196 20.27 -12.05 17.17
C ALA A 196 21.30 -10.93 17.37
N ALA A 197 22.18 -10.70 16.39
CA ALA A 197 23.16 -9.62 16.42
C ALA A 197 22.51 -8.24 16.45
N ARG A 198 21.42 -8.06 15.68
CA ARG A 198 20.65 -6.82 15.66
C ARG A 198 20.02 -6.51 17.01
N PHE A 199 19.35 -7.49 17.63
CA PHE A 199 18.78 -7.31 18.96
C PHE A 199 19.84 -7.06 20.02
N ARG A 200 20.98 -7.77 19.95
CA ARG A 200 22.09 -7.53 20.87
C ARG A 200 22.61 -6.11 20.76
N SER A 201 22.83 -5.60 19.53
CA SER A 201 23.26 -4.21 19.33
C SER A 201 22.25 -3.21 19.91
N LEU A 202 20.94 -3.47 19.77
CA LEU A 202 19.88 -2.65 20.38
C LEU A 202 19.87 -2.72 21.92
N ALA A 203 20.11 -3.89 22.49
CA ALA A 203 20.07 -4.13 23.93
C ALA A 203 21.29 -3.56 24.66
N THR A 204 22.48 -3.68 24.07
CA THR A 204 23.76 -3.35 24.74
C THR A 204 24.39 -2.05 24.25
N GLY A 205 23.98 -1.54 23.08
CA GLY A 205 24.64 -0.43 22.40
C GLY A 205 25.99 -0.81 21.76
N GLU A 206 26.38 -2.09 21.78
CA GLU A 206 27.57 -2.57 21.09
C GLU A 206 27.44 -2.38 19.56
N GLY A 207 28.56 -2.15 18.88
CA GLY A 207 28.58 -2.09 17.42
C GLY A 207 28.22 -3.43 16.78
N TYR A 208 27.47 -3.40 15.67
CA TYR A 208 26.90 -4.59 14.99
C TYR A 208 27.93 -5.71 14.74
N ARG A 209 29.15 -5.40 14.31
CA ARG A 209 30.21 -6.41 14.08
C ARG A 209 30.60 -7.20 15.34
N THR A 210 30.57 -6.56 16.51
CA THR A 210 30.82 -7.24 17.78
C THR A 210 29.65 -8.12 18.15
N ALA A 211 28.42 -7.62 17.95
CA ALA A 211 27.21 -8.39 18.17
C ALA A 211 27.16 -9.65 17.28
N CYS A 212 27.54 -9.55 16.00
CA CYS A 212 27.61 -10.70 15.08
C CYS A 212 28.52 -11.81 15.59
N ARG A 213 29.70 -11.49 16.14
CA ARG A 213 30.65 -12.49 16.64
C ARG A 213 30.05 -13.32 17.78
N VAL A 214 29.27 -12.68 18.65
CA VAL A 214 28.60 -13.38 19.76
C VAL A 214 27.42 -14.19 19.23
N ALA A 215 26.58 -13.57 18.40
CA ALA A 215 25.40 -14.20 17.82
C ALA A 215 25.72 -15.42 16.95
N GLN A 216 26.91 -15.50 16.36
CA GLN A 216 27.34 -16.68 15.58
C GLN A 216 27.57 -17.94 16.43
N ILE A 217 27.87 -17.79 17.72
CA ILE A 217 28.17 -18.92 18.62
C ILE A 217 26.86 -19.54 19.13
N ASP A 218 25.96 -18.68 19.62
CA ASP A 218 24.63 -19.09 20.10
C ASP A 218 23.58 -18.05 19.67
N PRO A 219 23.04 -18.16 18.45
CA PRO A 219 22.03 -17.23 17.95
C PRO A 219 20.78 -17.18 18.83
N ALA A 220 20.28 -18.35 19.24
CA ALA A 220 19.01 -18.45 19.98
C ALA A 220 19.14 -17.93 21.41
N GLY A 221 20.20 -18.28 22.14
CA GLY A 221 20.48 -17.73 23.46
C GLY A 221 20.70 -16.21 23.41
N THR A 222 21.53 -15.75 22.47
CA THR A 222 21.80 -14.31 22.28
C THR A 222 20.51 -13.53 22.00
N LEU A 223 19.65 -14.06 21.12
CA LEU A 223 18.37 -13.43 20.78
C LEU A 223 17.45 -13.35 22.00
N ARG A 224 17.28 -14.46 22.72
CA ARG A 224 16.42 -14.53 23.92
C ARG A 224 16.85 -13.53 24.98
N GLU A 225 18.14 -13.52 25.32
CA GLU A 225 18.71 -12.60 26.30
C GLU A 225 18.53 -11.13 25.89
N SER A 226 18.76 -10.84 24.61
CA SER A 226 18.69 -9.49 24.07
C SER A 226 17.26 -8.95 24.02
N ILE A 227 16.27 -9.76 23.62
CA ILE A 227 14.86 -9.36 23.66
C ILE A 227 14.43 -9.12 25.10
N GLY A 228 14.77 -10.04 26.03
CA GLY A 228 14.46 -9.86 27.45
C GLY A 228 15.07 -8.57 28.01
N ALA A 229 16.31 -8.25 27.63
CA ALA A 229 16.95 -6.99 28.02
C ALA A 229 16.23 -5.76 27.44
N VAL A 230 15.84 -5.79 26.17
CA VAL A 230 15.06 -4.71 25.54
C VAL A 230 13.72 -4.50 26.26
N CYS A 231 12.98 -5.58 26.55
CA CYS A 231 11.71 -5.51 27.27
C CYS A 231 11.86 -4.92 28.67
N ARG A 232 12.91 -5.29 29.41
CA ARG A 232 13.17 -4.75 30.76
C ARG A 232 13.59 -3.28 30.72
N ASN A 233 14.38 -2.88 29.72
CA ASN A 233 14.94 -1.54 29.64
C ASN A 233 13.95 -0.51 29.07
N SER A 234 12.95 -0.93 28.29
CA SER A 234 12.00 0.00 27.65
C SER A 234 11.00 0.61 28.62
N GLY A 235 10.65 -0.08 29.71
CA GLY A 235 9.53 0.28 30.58
C GLY A 235 8.16 0.23 29.89
N LYS A 236 8.08 -0.29 28.65
CA LYS A 236 6.87 -0.39 27.82
C LYS A 236 6.80 -1.78 27.19
N PRO A 237 5.59 -2.35 26.98
CA PRO A 237 5.46 -3.60 26.26
C PRO A 237 6.07 -3.50 24.86
N LEU A 238 6.72 -4.58 24.42
CA LEU A 238 7.40 -4.66 23.12
C LEU A 238 6.43 -5.15 22.05
N VAL A 239 6.33 -4.44 20.93
CA VAL A 239 5.67 -4.93 19.70
C VAL A 239 6.72 -5.16 18.64
N LEU A 240 6.87 -6.42 18.24
CA LEU A 240 7.79 -6.83 17.20
C LEU A 240 7.09 -6.92 15.85
N PHE A 241 7.53 -6.12 14.88
CA PHE A 241 7.03 -6.12 13.51
C PHE A 241 7.96 -6.95 12.64
N VAL A 242 7.54 -8.11 12.16
CA VAL A 242 8.36 -9.05 11.39
C VAL A 242 7.88 -9.12 9.94
N ASP A 243 8.64 -8.54 9.02
CA ASP A 243 8.34 -8.58 7.59
C ASP A 243 9.11 -9.72 6.89
N GLU A 244 8.43 -10.42 5.98
CA GLU A 244 8.96 -11.50 5.13
C GLU A 244 9.58 -12.70 5.89
N LEU A 245 8.87 -13.22 6.90
CA LEU A 245 9.32 -14.36 7.72
C LEU A 245 9.70 -15.62 6.91
N VAL A 246 8.97 -15.89 5.82
CA VAL A 246 9.24 -17.03 4.95
C VAL A 246 10.60 -16.91 4.23
N ALA A 247 11.07 -15.68 3.95
CA ALA A 247 12.37 -15.46 3.34
C ALA A 247 13.51 -15.97 4.24
N LEU A 248 13.42 -15.73 5.55
CA LEU A 248 14.36 -16.28 6.53
C LEU A 248 14.34 -17.81 6.51
N PHE A 249 13.15 -18.43 6.52
CA PHE A 249 13.04 -19.89 6.50
C PHE A 249 13.69 -20.50 5.25
N GLY A 250 13.50 -19.86 4.09
CA GLY A 250 14.19 -20.23 2.85
C GLY A 250 15.70 -20.07 2.91
N ALA A 251 16.19 -19.03 3.60
CA ALA A 251 17.61 -18.74 3.75
C ALA A 251 18.34 -19.65 4.76
N VAL A 252 17.62 -20.25 5.73
CA VAL A 252 18.15 -21.32 6.59
C VAL A 252 18.47 -22.53 5.70
N LYS A 253 19.71 -22.56 5.21
CA LYS A 253 20.21 -23.55 4.25
C LYS A 253 19.98 -24.96 4.78
N GLN A 254 19.70 -25.88 3.86
CA GLN A 254 20.05 -27.28 4.07
C GLN A 254 21.59 -27.35 4.19
N LYS A 255 22.09 -27.29 5.42
CA LYS A 255 23.41 -27.86 5.71
C LYS A 255 23.33 -29.36 5.36
N GLU A 256 24.47 -30.02 5.16
CA GLU A 256 24.55 -31.48 4.92
C GLU A 256 23.75 -32.31 5.96
N ALA A 257 23.42 -31.71 7.10
CA ALA A 257 22.60 -32.26 8.19
C ALA A 257 21.10 -32.51 7.89
N GLY A 258 20.60 -32.18 6.70
CA GLY A 258 19.24 -32.55 6.24
C GLY A 258 18.08 -31.72 6.83
N GLU A 259 16.85 -32.09 6.45
CA GLU A 259 15.60 -31.37 6.74
C GLU A 259 15.31 -31.23 8.26
N GLU A 260 15.57 -32.27 9.05
CA GLU A 260 15.36 -32.25 10.50
C GLU A 260 16.26 -31.24 11.22
N SER A 261 17.48 -31.01 10.72
CA SER A 261 18.34 -29.95 11.26
C SER A 261 17.76 -28.57 10.99
N ARG A 262 17.25 -28.34 9.78
CA ARG A 262 16.60 -27.08 9.39
C ARG A 262 15.34 -26.82 10.21
N ARG A 263 14.50 -27.84 10.40
CA ARG A 263 13.31 -27.79 11.26
C ARG A 263 13.65 -27.36 12.68
N ARG A 264 14.65 -28.00 13.30
CA ARG A 264 15.10 -27.66 14.66
C ARG A 264 15.65 -26.24 14.76
N GLU A 265 16.40 -25.79 13.76
CA GLU A 265 16.94 -24.41 13.73
C GLU A 265 15.82 -23.37 13.65
N ILE A 266 14.82 -23.59 12.80
CA ILE A 266 13.64 -22.71 12.68
C ILE A 266 12.83 -22.70 13.97
N LEU A 267 12.52 -23.87 14.56
CA LEU A 267 11.79 -23.93 15.83
C LEU A 267 12.55 -23.25 16.97
N SER A 268 13.86 -23.44 17.04
CA SER A 268 14.73 -22.78 18.04
C SER A 268 14.70 -21.26 17.88
N PHE A 269 14.75 -20.76 16.64
CA PHE A 269 14.63 -19.34 16.34
C PHE A 269 13.25 -18.77 16.75
N LEU A 270 12.16 -19.44 16.35
CA LEU A 270 10.80 -19.00 16.70
C LEU A 270 10.59 -18.99 18.22
N ALA A 271 11.11 -19.99 18.94
CA ALA A 271 11.05 -20.04 20.39
C ALA A 271 11.85 -18.89 21.03
N ALA A 272 13.06 -18.63 20.54
CA ALA A 272 13.91 -17.54 21.02
C ALA A 272 13.30 -16.15 20.81
N LEU A 273 12.46 -15.97 19.78
CA LEU A 273 11.64 -14.77 19.61
C LEU A 273 10.44 -14.75 20.58
N ALA A 274 9.68 -15.83 20.64
CA ALA A 274 8.37 -15.86 21.27
C ALA A 274 8.42 -15.90 22.81
N GLU A 275 9.33 -16.66 23.40
CA GLU A 275 9.45 -16.84 24.85
C GLU A 275 9.61 -15.50 25.60
N PRO A 276 10.66 -14.68 25.33
CA PRO A 276 10.86 -13.44 26.06
C PRO A 276 9.79 -12.38 25.74
N LEU A 277 9.15 -12.43 24.56
CA LEU A 277 7.99 -11.58 24.26
C LEU A 277 6.82 -11.97 25.16
N GLY A 278 6.47 -13.25 25.23
CA GLY A 278 5.36 -13.74 26.04
C GLY A 278 5.55 -13.48 27.54
N GLU A 279 6.76 -13.69 28.07
CA GLU A 279 7.10 -13.43 29.48
C GLU A 279 6.91 -11.95 29.88
N HIS A 280 7.07 -11.03 28.94
CA HIS A 280 6.99 -9.59 29.16
C HIS A 280 5.72 -8.96 28.58
N GLY A 281 4.72 -9.76 28.21
CA GLY A 281 3.46 -9.26 27.63
C GLY A 281 3.65 -8.51 26.32
N GLY A 282 4.67 -8.86 25.54
CA GLY A 282 4.92 -8.34 24.21
C GLY A 282 4.07 -9.01 23.14
N MET A 283 3.90 -8.33 22.01
CA MET A 283 3.08 -8.78 20.89
C MET A 283 3.93 -8.91 19.62
N LEU A 284 3.41 -9.69 18.68
CA LEU A 284 4.03 -9.94 17.39
C LEU A 284 3.08 -9.52 16.26
N VAL A 285 3.62 -8.79 15.28
CA VAL A 285 2.94 -8.47 14.02
C VAL A 285 3.79 -9.04 12.90
N VAL A 286 3.37 -10.16 12.32
CA VAL A 286 4.05 -10.77 11.16
C VAL A 286 3.38 -10.30 9.89
N ALA A 287 4.13 -9.94 8.85
CA ALA A 287 3.58 -9.74 7.51
C ALA A 287 4.29 -10.60 6.48
N GLY A 288 3.54 -11.05 5.47
CA GLY A 288 4.09 -11.85 4.38
C GLY A 288 3.10 -12.04 3.24
N SER A 289 3.62 -12.25 2.03
CA SER A 289 2.82 -12.66 0.87
C SER A 289 2.59 -14.16 0.74
N VAL A 290 3.32 -14.94 1.53
CA VAL A 290 3.15 -16.37 1.64
C VAL A 290 2.58 -16.66 3.02
N ASP A 291 1.55 -17.48 3.08
CA ASP A 291 1.09 -18.04 4.34
C ASP A 291 2.21 -18.88 4.96
N TRP A 292 2.78 -18.37 6.05
CA TRP A 292 3.91 -19.01 6.70
C TRP A 292 3.50 -20.32 7.38
N LEU A 293 2.25 -20.48 7.84
CA LEU A 293 1.76 -21.75 8.40
C LEU A 293 1.68 -22.81 7.31
N ASP A 294 1.16 -22.44 6.14
CA ASP A 294 1.12 -23.36 5.00
C ASP A 294 2.53 -23.72 4.54
N TYR A 295 3.46 -22.74 4.52
CA TYR A 295 4.88 -23.00 4.25
C TYR A 295 5.50 -23.98 5.25
N LEU A 296 5.31 -23.76 6.56
CA LEU A 296 5.86 -24.65 7.59
C LEU A 296 5.29 -26.07 7.47
N ARG A 297 4.02 -26.20 7.08
CA ARG A 297 3.37 -27.49 6.86
C ARG A 297 3.90 -28.20 5.61
N SER A 298 3.97 -27.49 4.48
CA SER A 298 4.34 -28.07 3.18
C SER A 298 5.84 -28.37 3.08
N GLU A 299 6.69 -27.47 3.58
CA GLU A 299 8.14 -27.53 3.38
C GLU A 299 8.90 -28.17 4.54
N LEU A 300 8.31 -28.24 5.74
CA LEU A 300 9.02 -28.66 6.96
C LEU A 300 8.22 -29.66 7.81
N SER A 301 7.04 -30.10 7.35
CA SER A 301 6.16 -31.02 8.08
C SER A 301 5.90 -30.58 9.53
N LEU A 302 5.77 -29.26 9.75
CA LEU A 302 5.51 -28.65 11.06
C LEU A 302 4.02 -28.37 11.21
N ALA A 303 3.41 -28.94 12.26
CA ALA A 303 2.04 -28.66 12.65
C ALA A 303 1.97 -27.46 13.61
N GLN A 304 0.80 -26.81 13.67
CA GLN A 304 0.60 -25.56 14.43
C GLN A 304 0.80 -25.74 15.94
N ASP A 305 0.49 -26.92 16.47
CA ASP A 305 0.66 -27.30 17.89
C ASP A 305 2.13 -27.47 18.30
N GLN A 306 3.04 -27.60 17.33
CA GLN A 306 4.48 -27.65 17.56
C GLN A 306 5.13 -26.26 17.62
N LEU A 307 4.37 -25.21 17.30
CA LEU A 307 4.86 -23.84 17.26
C LEU A 307 4.81 -23.21 18.66
N PRO A 308 5.74 -22.29 18.97
CA PRO A 308 5.66 -21.50 20.20
C PRO A 308 4.31 -20.78 20.33
N ASN A 309 3.81 -20.66 21.56
CA ASN A 309 2.46 -20.14 21.86
C ASN A 309 2.11 -18.81 21.16
N LEU A 310 3.08 -17.91 21.01
CA LEU A 310 2.85 -16.62 20.35
C LEU A 310 2.55 -16.79 18.86
N PHE A 311 3.27 -17.67 18.18
CA PHE A 311 3.09 -17.97 16.76
C PHE A 311 1.85 -18.81 16.49
N SER A 312 1.53 -19.77 17.37
CA SER A 312 0.34 -20.61 17.22
C SER A 312 -0.98 -19.84 17.44
N ARG A 313 -0.92 -18.65 18.05
CA ARG A 313 -2.07 -17.77 18.33
C ARG A 313 -2.10 -16.50 17.47
N LEU A 314 -1.29 -16.42 16.41
CA LEU A 314 -1.35 -15.28 15.51
C LEU A 314 -2.73 -15.18 14.85
N HIS A 315 -3.42 -14.07 15.07
CA HIS A 315 -4.68 -13.80 14.42
C HIS A 315 -4.41 -13.34 12.99
N ARG A 316 -4.81 -14.16 12.02
CA ARG A 316 -4.69 -13.82 10.60
C ARG A 316 -5.59 -12.65 10.25
N VAL A 317 -5.03 -11.68 9.55
CA VAL A 317 -5.73 -10.55 8.96
C VAL A 317 -5.33 -10.46 7.50
N SER A 318 -6.29 -10.52 6.59
CA SER A 318 -6.03 -10.32 5.17
C SER A 318 -6.11 -8.83 4.85
N LEU A 319 -5.03 -8.20 4.39
CA LEU A 319 -5.11 -6.82 3.89
C LEU A 319 -5.79 -6.87 2.53
N ARG A 320 -7.01 -6.32 2.48
CA ARG A 320 -7.81 -6.29 1.26
C ARG A 320 -7.23 -5.29 0.25
N PRO A 321 -7.53 -5.44 -1.05
CA PRO A 321 -7.34 -4.35 -2.01
C PRO A 321 -7.95 -3.04 -1.49
N LEU A 322 -7.41 -1.90 -1.92
CA LEU A 322 -7.99 -0.62 -1.52
C LEU A 322 -9.39 -0.49 -2.11
N ASP A 323 -10.35 -0.28 -1.22
CA ASP A 323 -11.70 0.11 -1.60
C ASP A 323 -11.78 1.62 -1.54
N PHE A 324 -12.35 2.26 -2.56
CA PHE A 324 -12.52 3.70 -2.60
C PHE A 324 -13.97 4.00 -2.91
N ARG A 325 -14.57 4.91 -2.14
CA ARG A 325 -15.93 5.38 -2.42
C ARG A 325 -16.01 6.10 -3.78
N HIS A 326 -14.95 6.83 -4.12
CA HIS A 326 -14.80 7.62 -5.35
C HIS A 326 -13.43 7.33 -5.99
N PRO A 327 -13.21 6.15 -6.59
CA PRO A 327 -11.90 5.77 -7.16
C PRO A 327 -11.40 6.77 -8.20
N GLU A 328 -12.31 7.43 -8.91
CA GLU A 328 -11.98 8.50 -9.85
C GLU A 328 -11.38 9.73 -9.18
N CYS A 329 -11.85 10.08 -7.99
CA CYS A 329 -11.35 11.24 -7.25
C CYS A 329 -9.94 10.94 -6.73
N GLU A 330 -9.67 9.71 -6.29
CA GLU A 330 -8.32 9.29 -5.87
C GLU A 330 -7.31 9.35 -7.01
N LEU A 331 -7.70 8.83 -8.17
CA LEU A 331 -6.88 8.90 -9.37
C LEU A 331 -6.59 10.37 -9.73
N ARG A 332 -7.62 11.23 -9.71
CA ARG A 332 -7.44 12.67 -9.89
C ARG A 332 -6.50 13.27 -8.84
N ARG A 333 -6.58 12.92 -7.55
CA ARG A 333 -5.66 13.43 -6.52
C ARG A 333 -4.20 13.09 -6.84
N VAL A 334 -3.93 11.88 -7.33
CA VAL A 334 -2.57 11.47 -7.76
C VAL A 334 -2.10 12.28 -8.97
N LEU A 335 -2.98 12.52 -9.96
CA LEU A 335 -2.67 13.36 -11.13
C LEU A 335 -2.39 14.80 -10.73
N LEU A 336 -3.25 15.38 -9.88
CA LEU A 336 -3.11 16.74 -9.34
C LEU A 336 -1.78 16.91 -8.60
N GLY A 337 -1.45 15.97 -7.70
CA GLY A 337 -0.19 15.99 -6.96
C GLY A 337 1.03 15.81 -7.85
N SER A 338 0.86 15.15 -9.00
CA SER A 338 1.88 14.95 -10.03
C SER A 338 1.99 16.10 -11.04
N GLY A 339 1.09 17.09 -10.98
CA GLY A 339 1.06 18.23 -11.91
C GLY A 339 0.57 17.88 -13.31
N ILE A 340 -0.16 16.78 -13.46
CA ILE A 340 -0.75 16.35 -14.74
C ILE A 340 -2.18 16.87 -14.82
N VAL A 341 -2.46 17.63 -15.88
CA VAL A 341 -3.79 18.05 -16.26
C VAL A 341 -4.35 17.04 -17.26
N ALA A 342 -5.48 16.45 -16.90
CA ALA A 342 -6.20 15.48 -17.72
C ALA A 342 -7.60 16.04 -18.05
N GLU A 343 -7.94 16.02 -19.33
CA GLU A 343 -9.27 16.42 -19.80
C GLU A 343 -10.30 15.31 -19.54
N SER A 344 -11.59 15.59 -19.75
CA SER A 344 -12.66 14.61 -19.48
C SER A 344 -12.46 13.27 -20.22
N ALA A 345 -11.98 13.31 -21.47
CA ALA A 345 -11.69 12.11 -22.25
C ALA A 345 -10.45 11.36 -21.72
N ASP A 346 -9.42 12.07 -21.27
CA ASP A 346 -8.24 11.48 -20.64
C ASP A 346 -8.61 10.75 -19.34
N ILE A 347 -9.45 11.37 -18.52
CA ILE A 347 -9.94 10.79 -17.26
C ILE A 347 -10.79 9.55 -17.52
N ALA A 348 -11.71 9.61 -18.49
CA ALA A 348 -12.53 8.46 -18.87
C ALA A 348 -11.66 7.28 -19.33
N TRP A 349 -10.64 7.54 -20.16
CA TRP A 349 -9.68 6.52 -20.58
C TRP A 349 -8.87 5.96 -19.41
N LEU A 350 -8.40 6.82 -18.49
CA LEU A 350 -7.68 6.35 -17.30
C LEU A 350 -8.55 5.47 -16.42
N GLN A 351 -9.81 5.83 -16.20
CA GLN A 351 -10.76 5.05 -15.39
C GLN A 351 -11.08 3.68 -15.99
N SER A 352 -11.02 3.53 -17.31
CA SER A 352 -11.28 2.26 -17.98
C SER A 352 -10.06 1.33 -17.98
N HIS A 353 -8.85 1.84 -17.73
CA HIS A 353 -7.60 1.06 -17.82
C HIS A 353 -6.85 0.92 -16.49
N VAL A 354 -6.96 1.92 -15.61
CA VAL A 354 -6.15 2.07 -14.40
C VAL A 354 -7.04 2.26 -13.18
N ASP A 355 -6.68 1.58 -12.11
CA ASP A 355 -7.31 1.70 -10.80
C ASP A 355 -6.22 1.74 -9.71
N LEU A 356 -6.53 2.33 -8.56
CA LEU A 356 -5.61 2.41 -7.43
C LEU A 356 -5.84 1.27 -6.40
N THR A 357 -6.66 0.27 -6.70
CA THR A 357 -7.00 -0.81 -5.73
C THR A 357 -5.77 -1.63 -5.36
N VAL A 358 -4.84 -1.76 -6.31
CA VAL A 358 -3.49 -2.30 -6.15
C VAL A 358 -2.49 -1.18 -6.48
N PRO A 359 -2.10 -0.35 -5.48
CA PRO A 359 -1.46 0.94 -5.75
C PRO A 359 -0.14 0.87 -6.51
N PHE A 360 0.73 -0.09 -6.18
CA PHE A 360 2.09 -0.12 -6.71
C PHE A 360 2.18 -0.16 -8.25
N PRO A 361 1.56 -1.12 -8.96
CA PRO A 361 1.58 -1.13 -10.43
C PRO A 361 0.93 0.13 -11.03
N ALA A 362 -0.15 0.63 -10.42
CA ALA A 362 -0.84 1.83 -10.88
C ALA A 362 0.02 3.08 -10.76
N LEU A 363 0.66 3.28 -9.61
CA LEU A 363 1.58 4.39 -9.37
C LEU A 363 2.81 4.31 -10.29
N ARG A 364 3.34 3.11 -10.57
CA ARG A 364 4.41 2.92 -11.55
C ARG A 364 3.98 3.31 -12.97
N PHE A 365 2.78 2.91 -13.40
CA PHE A 365 2.26 3.30 -14.70
C PHE A 365 2.07 4.82 -14.79
N LEU A 366 1.46 5.42 -13.77
CA LEU A 366 1.24 6.87 -13.71
C LEU A 366 2.57 7.66 -13.67
N ASP A 367 3.63 7.10 -13.08
CA ASP A 367 4.96 7.71 -13.07
C ASP A 367 5.64 7.64 -14.46
N ALA A 368 5.46 6.52 -15.18
CA ALA A 368 5.86 6.40 -16.58
C ALA A 368 5.09 7.39 -17.48
N LEU A 369 3.78 7.51 -17.28
CA LEU A 369 2.93 8.48 -17.97
C LEU A 369 3.38 9.91 -17.69
N MET A 370 3.66 10.24 -16.43
CA MET A 370 4.21 11.55 -16.06
C MET A 370 5.53 11.85 -16.78
N SER A 371 6.41 10.85 -16.86
CA SER A 371 7.70 10.98 -17.54
C SER A 371 7.53 11.24 -19.03
N GLU A 372 6.55 10.58 -19.67
CA GLU A 372 6.22 10.79 -21.07
C GLU A 372 5.63 12.19 -21.32
N VAL A 373 4.70 12.64 -20.47
CA VAL A 373 4.13 14.00 -20.53
C VAL A 373 5.23 15.06 -20.36
N LYS A 374 6.19 14.85 -19.45
CA LYS A 374 7.35 15.76 -19.27
C LYS A 374 8.25 15.81 -20.50
N ARG A 375 8.39 14.71 -21.23
CA ARG A 375 9.23 14.60 -22.43
C ARG A 375 8.58 15.25 -23.65
N GLY A 376 7.29 15.02 -23.86
CA GLY A 376 6.55 15.45 -25.04
C GLY A 376 5.71 16.73 -24.86
N GLY A 377 5.51 17.19 -23.62
CA GLY A 377 4.64 18.32 -23.25
C GLY A 377 3.15 17.97 -23.21
N VAL A 378 2.65 17.33 -24.28
CA VAL A 378 1.25 16.88 -24.41
C VAL A 378 1.24 15.42 -24.87
N THR A 379 0.39 14.61 -24.25
CA THR A 379 0.18 13.19 -24.57
C THR A 379 -1.27 12.99 -25.00
N SER A 380 -1.48 12.46 -26.21
CA SER A 380 -2.78 12.08 -26.73
C SER A 380 -3.22 10.71 -26.21
N ILE A 381 -4.52 10.39 -26.31
CA ILE A 381 -5.05 9.08 -25.89
C ILE A 381 -4.35 7.92 -26.62
N ALA A 382 -4.03 8.07 -27.91
CA ALA A 382 -3.30 7.05 -28.67
C ALA A 382 -1.90 6.80 -28.10
N GLN A 383 -1.19 7.85 -27.67
CA GLN A 383 0.11 7.71 -27.02
C GLN A 383 -0.01 7.11 -25.61
N CYS A 384 -1.08 7.44 -24.87
CA CYS A 384 -1.38 6.80 -23.60
C CYS A 384 -1.63 5.29 -23.79
N GLU A 385 -2.35 4.92 -24.83
CA GLU A 385 -2.64 3.52 -25.20
C GLU A 385 -1.36 2.75 -25.56
N ASP A 386 -0.50 3.32 -26.39
CA ASP A 386 0.79 2.73 -26.74
C ASP A 386 1.68 2.53 -25.50
N LEU A 387 1.74 3.55 -24.63
CA LEU A 387 2.48 3.48 -23.37
C LEU A 387 1.91 2.41 -22.44
N PHE A 388 0.58 2.32 -22.36
CA PHE A 388 -0.12 1.33 -21.55
C PHE A 388 0.18 -0.10 -22.01
N ARG A 389 0.05 -0.38 -23.31
CA ARG A 389 0.38 -1.70 -23.88
C ARG A 389 1.84 -2.06 -23.65
N GLY A 390 2.75 -1.10 -23.86
CA GLY A 390 4.17 -1.28 -23.56
C GLY A 390 4.42 -1.60 -22.08
N PHE A 391 3.75 -0.87 -21.17
CA PHE A 391 3.84 -1.12 -19.73
C PHE A 391 3.29 -2.50 -19.36
N ILE A 392 2.09 -2.86 -19.83
CA ILE A 392 1.47 -4.16 -19.54
C ILE A 392 2.32 -5.31 -20.04
N GLY A 393 2.91 -5.20 -21.23
CA GLY A 393 3.76 -6.25 -21.80
C GLY A 393 5.12 -6.43 -21.13
N THR A 394 5.58 -5.45 -20.33
CA THR A 394 6.94 -5.44 -19.75
C THR A 394 7.00 -5.29 -18.23
N THR A 395 5.86 -5.08 -17.57
CA THR A 395 5.84 -4.81 -16.13
C THR A 395 6.08 -6.08 -15.33
N GLU A 396 7.16 -6.09 -14.56
CA GLU A 396 7.48 -7.13 -13.58
C GLU A 396 6.61 -7.05 -12.30
N SER A 397 5.69 -6.08 -12.23
CA SER A 397 4.91 -5.80 -11.01
C SER A 397 3.96 -6.95 -10.64
N PHE A 398 3.75 -7.89 -11.57
CA PHE A 398 2.81 -9.01 -11.46
C PHE A 398 3.48 -10.38 -11.59
N ASP A 399 4.79 -10.47 -11.84
CA ASP A 399 5.51 -11.74 -12.08
C ASP A 399 5.42 -12.74 -10.91
N ASP A 400 5.23 -12.23 -9.70
CA ASP A 400 5.09 -13.06 -8.50
C ASP A 400 3.84 -13.97 -8.56
N PHE A 401 2.80 -13.59 -9.29
CA PHE A 401 1.59 -14.40 -9.42
C PHE A 401 1.86 -15.72 -10.16
N ASP A 402 2.72 -15.70 -11.18
CA ASP A 402 3.12 -16.93 -11.89
C ASP A 402 3.92 -17.88 -10.98
N VAL A 403 4.68 -17.33 -10.04
CA VAL A 403 5.39 -18.14 -9.02
C VAL A 403 4.38 -18.81 -8.10
N HIS A 404 3.33 -18.09 -7.68
CA HIS A 404 2.26 -18.63 -6.84
C HIS A 404 1.49 -19.76 -7.56
N ILE A 405 1.13 -19.58 -8.83
CA ILE A 405 0.45 -20.62 -9.64
C ILE A 405 1.35 -21.85 -9.76
N ARG A 406 2.62 -21.67 -10.14
CA ARG A 406 3.58 -22.78 -10.29
C ARG A 406 3.79 -23.55 -8.99
N ARG A 407 3.90 -22.86 -7.85
CA ARG A 407 3.99 -23.51 -6.54
C ARG A 407 2.72 -24.30 -6.23
N LYS A 408 1.54 -23.73 -6.51
CA LYS A 408 0.28 -24.43 -6.26
C LYS A 408 0.13 -25.70 -7.11
N ALA A 409 0.70 -25.70 -8.32
CA ALA A 409 0.79 -26.88 -9.18
C ALA A 409 1.57 -28.05 -8.55
N GLN A 410 2.54 -27.76 -7.68
CA GLN A 410 3.33 -28.79 -6.99
C GLN A 410 2.57 -29.41 -5.82
N GLU A 411 1.68 -28.64 -5.18
CA GLU A 411 0.84 -29.11 -4.07
C GLU A 411 -0.38 -29.90 -4.56
N ILE A 412 -1.00 -29.44 -5.65
CA ILE A 412 -2.22 -30.00 -6.20
C ILE A 412 -1.98 -30.29 -7.67
N ASN A 413 -1.96 -31.57 -8.04
CA ASN A 413 -1.84 -31.99 -9.43
C ASN A 413 -2.95 -31.32 -10.26
N GLN A 414 -2.59 -30.67 -11.38
CA GLN A 414 -3.48 -29.88 -12.23
C GLN A 414 -4.14 -28.64 -11.57
N GLY A 415 -3.78 -28.30 -10.32
CA GLY A 415 -4.33 -27.13 -9.62
C GLY A 415 -4.02 -25.81 -10.36
N ALA A 416 -2.84 -25.71 -10.96
CA ALA A 416 -2.46 -24.55 -11.78
C ALA A 416 -3.35 -24.39 -13.02
N GLU A 417 -3.72 -25.48 -13.69
CA GLU A 417 -4.61 -25.42 -14.86
C GLU A 417 -6.00 -24.93 -14.44
N ALA A 418 -6.54 -25.45 -13.33
CA ALA A 418 -7.83 -25.02 -12.80
C ALA A 418 -7.84 -23.53 -12.40
N ILE A 419 -6.78 -23.06 -11.74
CA ILE A 419 -6.61 -21.67 -11.34
C ILE A 419 -6.51 -20.76 -12.56
N SER A 420 -5.65 -21.10 -13.52
CA SER A 420 -5.49 -20.30 -14.73
C SER A 420 -6.78 -20.23 -15.53
N GLU A 421 -7.52 -21.35 -15.64
CA GLU A 421 -8.81 -21.34 -16.32
C GLU A 421 -9.86 -20.52 -15.56
N ALA A 422 -9.89 -20.58 -14.23
CA ALA A 422 -10.76 -19.74 -13.44
C ALA A 422 -10.45 -18.24 -13.65
N LEU A 423 -9.18 -17.86 -13.67
CA LEU A 423 -8.74 -16.50 -13.96
C LEU A 423 -9.09 -16.07 -15.39
N ASN A 424 -8.99 -16.97 -16.37
CA ASN A 424 -9.41 -16.73 -17.77
C ASN A 424 -10.91 -16.45 -17.86
N VAL A 425 -11.71 -17.26 -17.18
CA VAL A 425 -13.17 -17.10 -17.12
C VAL A 425 -13.53 -15.76 -16.49
N ILE A 426 -12.86 -15.36 -15.40
CA ILE A 426 -13.05 -14.04 -14.78
C ILE A 426 -12.60 -12.90 -15.73
N ALA A 427 -11.49 -13.08 -16.47
CA ALA A 427 -10.92 -12.04 -17.33
C ALA A 427 -11.78 -11.71 -18.56
N ARG A 428 -12.52 -12.71 -19.07
CA ARG A 428 -13.38 -12.56 -20.26
C ARG A 428 -14.64 -11.75 -19.98
N GLU A 429 -15.13 -11.75 -18.75
CA GLU A 429 -16.30 -10.96 -18.38
C GLU A 429 -15.95 -9.46 -18.27
N PRO A 430 -16.95 -8.57 -18.48
CA PRO A 430 -16.79 -7.15 -18.19
C PRO A 430 -16.38 -6.93 -16.73
N PHE A 431 -15.47 -5.98 -16.51
CA PHE A 431 -14.86 -5.74 -15.20
C PHE A 431 -15.91 -5.40 -14.12
N GLU A 432 -16.94 -4.65 -14.49
CA GLU A 432 -17.98 -4.15 -13.58
C GLU A 432 -18.98 -5.25 -13.15
N THR A 433 -19.19 -6.26 -14.00
CA THR A 433 -20.21 -7.30 -13.76
C THR A 433 -19.62 -8.55 -13.11
N GLY A 434 -18.39 -8.92 -13.51
CA GLY A 434 -17.77 -10.18 -13.11
C GLY A 434 -18.54 -11.41 -13.57
N VAL A 435 -18.03 -12.57 -13.20
CA VAL A 435 -18.57 -13.90 -13.54
C VAL A 435 -19.37 -14.47 -12.37
N SER A 436 -20.28 -15.42 -12.59
CA SER A 436 -20.98 -16.06 -11.47
C SER A 436 -20.02 -16.89 -10.61
N GLU A 437 -20.22 -16.87 -9.29
CA GLU A 437 -19.42 -17.69 -8.37
C GLU A 437 -19.57 -19.19 -8.68
N GLU A 438 -20.75 -19.62 -9.11
CA GLU A 438 -21.02 -21.01 -9.51
C GLU A 438 -20.19 -21.44 -10.71
N GLN A 439 -19.99 -20.57 -11.69
CA GLN A 439 -19.13 -20.84 -12.86
C GLN A 439 -17.67 -21.00 -12.44
N VAL A 440 -17.15 -20.09 -11.62
CA VAL A 440 -15.78 -20.20 -11.08
C VAL A 440 -15.62 -21.47 -10.25
N ARG A 441 -16.60 -21.77 -9.39
CA ARG A 441 -16.61 -22.98 -8.58
C ARG A 441 -16.62 -24.25 -9.43
N ALA A 442 -17.39 -24.27 -10.53
CA ALA A 442 -17.44 -25.40 -11.46
C ALA A 442 -16.08 -25.68 -12.10
N VAL A 443 -15.35 -24.62 -12.51
CA VAL A 443 -13.98 -24.75 -13.04
C VAL A 443 -13.02 -25.28 -11.97
N LEU A 444 -13.03 -24.68 -10.77
CA LEU A 444 -12.12 -25.09 -9.69
C LEU A 444 -12.42 -26.49 -9.15
N SER A 445 -13.67 -26.95 -9.24
CA SER A 445 -14.11 -28.25 -8.72
C SER A 445 -13.98 -29.39 -9.73
N SER A 446 -13.36 -29.16 -10.90
CA SER A 446 -13.20 -30.19 -11.95
C SER A 446 -12.48 -31.46 -11.46
N PHE A 447 -11.78 -31.39 -10.32
CA PHE A 447 -11.03 -32.50 -9.73
C PHE A 447 -11.55 -32.94 -8.35
N GLY A 448 -12.62 -32.31 -7.83
CA GLY A 448 -13.17 -32.61 -6.52
C GLY A 448 -13.79 -31.39 -5.83
N PRO A 449 -14.97 -31.50 -5.18
CA PRO A 449 -15.59 -30.37 -4.49
C PRO A 449 -14.78 -29.80 -3.32
N ALA A 450 -14.07 -30.65 -2.57
CA ALA A 450 -13.28 -30.22 -1.42
C ALA A 450 -12.01 -29.47 -1.85
N GLU A 451 -11.33 -29.96 -2.88
CA GLU A 451 -10.18 -29.32 -3.50
C GLU A 451 -10.58 -28.00 -4.17
N GLY A 452 -11.72 -27.98 -4.87
CA GLY A 452 -12.23 -26.76 -5.50
C GLY A 452 -12.48 -25.63 -4.50
N GLU A 453 -13.03 -25.95 -3.33
CA GLU A 453 -13.23 -24.96 -2.27
C GLU A 453 -11.91 -24.44 -1.67
N ARG A 454 -10.92 -25.33 -1.51
CA ARG A 454 -9.56 -24.92 -1.08
C ARG A 454 -8.89 -24.00 -2.10
N LEU A 455 -8.99 -24.33 -3.39
CA LEU A 455 -8.47 -23.50 -4.48
C LEU A 455 -9.20 -22.15 -4.54
N ARG A 456 -10.51 -22.12 -4.27
CA ARG A 456 -11.29 -20.87 -4.21
C ARG A 456 -10.85 -19.96 -3.08
N SER A 457 -10.68 -20.49 -1.86
CA SER A 457 -10.16 -19.70 -0.73
C SER A 457 -8.78 -19.15 -1.07
N TRP A 458 -7.91 -20.00 -1.60
CA TRP A 458 -6.56 -19.62 -1.99
C TRP A 458 -6.54 -18.56 -3.10
N LEU A 459 -7.42 -18.66 -4.11
CA LEU A 459 -7.57 -17.68 -5.18
C LEU A 459 -7.92 -16.30 -4.61
N ASN A 460 -8.92 -16.23 -3.72
CA ASN A 460 -9.36 -14.99 -3.08
C ASN A 460 -8.30 -14.38 -2.15
N GLU A 461 -7.44 -15.20 -1.56
CA GLU A 461 -6.37 -14.75 -0.65
C GLU A 461 -5.09 -14.34 -1.39
N THR A 462 -4.85 -14.92 -2.57
CA THR A 462 -3.59 -14.78 -3.30
C THR A 462 -3.69 -13.80 -4.46
N PHE A 463 -4.86 -13.66 -5.09
CA PHE A 463 -5.04 -12.81 -6.28
C PHE A 463 -5.88 -11.57 -5.96
N PRO A 464 -5.72 -10.49 -6.75
CA PRO A 464 -6.57 -9.30 -6.66
C PRO A 464 -7.97 -9.59 -7.28
N VAL A 465 -8.68 -10.55 -6.69
CA VAL A 465 -10.06 -10.91 -7.02
C VAL A 465 -10.95 -10.69 -5.80
N ARG A 466 -12.24 -10.46 -6.04
CA ARG A 466 -13.26 -10.38 -4.99
C ARG A 466 -14.45 -11.24 -5.32
N THR A 467 -15.12 -11.73 -4.29
CA THR A 467 -16.42 -12.39 -4.39
C THR A 467 -17.46 -11.53 -3.66
N GLU A 468 -18.40 -10.95 -4.39
CA GLU A 468 -19.46 -10.10 -3.85
C GLU A 468 -20.79 -10.44 -4.52
N ALA A 469 -21.88 -10.56 -3.73
CA ALA A 469 -23.22 -10.85 -4.23
C ALA A 469 -23.31 -12.04 -5.21
N GLY A 470 -22.53 -13.11 -4.96
CA GLY A 470 -22.49 -14.30 -5.81
C GLY A 470 -21.77 -14.11 -7.15
N ARG A 471 -21.01 -13.01 -7.30
CA ARG A 471 -20.17 -12.70 -8.45
C ARG A 471 -18.70 -12.69 -8.05
N VAL A 472 -17.84 -13.13 -8.96
CA VAL A 472 -16.38 -13.07 -8.83
C VAL A 472 -15.85 -12.12 -9.89
N SER A 473 -15.06 -11.13 -9.47
CA SER A 473 -14.44 -10.16 -10.39
C SER A 473 -12.99 -9.91 -10.03
N PHE A 474 -12.20 -9.43 -10.99
CA PHE A 474 -10.96 -8.73 -10.63
C PHE A 474 -11.30 -7.45 -9.84
N VAL A 475 -10.43 -7.09 -8.92
CA VAL A 475 -10.47 -5.78 -8.26
C VAL A 475 -9.58 -4.76 -8.97
N SER A 476 -8.59 -5.22 -9.74
CA SER A 476 -7.67 -4.37 -10.51
C SER A 476 -7.81 -4.58 -12.01
N ARG A 477 -8.09 -3.49 -12.72
CA ARG A 477 -8.11 -3.40 -14.18
C ARG A 477 -6.72 -3.66 -14.74
N LEU A 478 -5.68 -3.05 -14.16
CA LEU A 478 -4.30 -3.28 -14.58
C LEU A 478 -3.91 -4.76 -14.52
N PHE A 479 -4.29 -5.44 -13.43
CA PHE A 479 -4.05 -6.88 -13.33
C PHE A 479 -4.86 -7.68 -14.37
N ARG A 480 -6.13 -7.33 -14.62
CA ARG A 480 -6.95 -7.94 -15.68
C ARG A 480 -6.30 -7.78 -17.05
N HIS A 481 -5.87 -6.58 -17.42
CA HIS A 481 -5.21 -6.31 -18.70
C HIS A 481 -3.91 -7.09 -18.83
N TRP A 482 -3.09 -7.13 -17.77
CA TRP A 482 -1.88 -7.94 -17.73
C TRP A 482 -2.18 -9.44 -17.91
N TRP A 483 -3.16 -9.98 -17.19
CA TRP A 483 -3.57 -11.37 -17.34
C TRP A 483 -4.00 -11.70 -18.77
N ARG A 484 -4.83 -10.84 -19.39
CA ARG A 484 -5.26 -11.00 -20.79
C ARG A 484 -4.08 -10.96 -21.76
N ALA A 485 -3.11 -10.09 -21.54
CA ALA A 485 -1.90 -10.00 -22.35
C ALA A 485 -1.05 -11.27 -22.27
N GLN A 486 -0.85 -11.82 -21.06
CA GLN A 486 -0.11 -13.10 -20.89
C GLN A 486 -0.77 -14.27 -21.60
N MET A 487 -2.11 -14.27 -21.67
CA MET A 487 -2.89 -15.33 -22.31
C MET A 487 -3.03 -15.17 -23.84
N GLY A 488 -2.50 -14.11 -24.44
CA GLY A 488 -2.69 -13.80 -25.86
C GLY A 488 -4.14 -13.43 -26.22
N VAL A 489 -4.95 -13.02 -25.24
CA VAL A 489 -6.37 -12.62 -25.41
C VAL A 489 -6.51 -11.09 -25.54
N TYR A 490 -5.40 -10.39 -25.73
CA TYR A 490 -5.37 -8.93 -25.89
C TYR A 490 -5.67 -8.49 -27.34
N GLU A 491 -5.76 -9.43 -28.28
CA GLU A 491 -6.01 -9.14 -29.69
C GLU A 491 -7.50 -9.40 -30.02
N GLU A 492 -8.24 -8.32 -30.26
CA GLU A 492 -9.32 -8.16 -31.26
C GLU A 492 -10.71 -7.61 -30.83
N ASP A 493 -11.15 -7.64 -29.56
CA ASP A 493 -12.55 -7.22 -29.22
C ASP A 493 -12.71 -6.34 -27.96
N GLU A 494 -12.18 -5.12 -27.94
CA GLU A 494 -12.68 -4.03 -27.06
C GLU A 494 -12.71 -2.68 -27.81
#